data_AF-A0A354GZ62-F1
#
_entry.id   AF-A0A354GZ62-F1
#
_cell.length_a   1.000
_cell.length_b   1.000
_cell.length_c   1.000
_cell.angle_alpha   90.00
_cell.angle_beta   90.00
_cell.angle_gamma   90.00
#
_symmetry.space_group_name_H-M   'P 1'
#
loop_
_entity.id
_entity.type
_entity.pdbx_description
1 polymer ?
#
loop_
_entity_poly.entity_id
_entity_poly.type
_entity_poly.pdbx_seq_one_letter_code
_entity_poly.pdbx_strand_id
1 'polypeptide(L)'
;MTTRAEWQKLAEDRILDAQAHLAPGVGRWSAAYYLVGYAVECGLKSCVLARVAAQPGVIYEERKFAQDLWTHDIEKLVGLAGLETDRDTDAAANPALSDNWRTVKKWNEQARYLQKTQAEAEILFEAVAHPINGVMRWIRIHW
;
A
#
# COMPACT_ATOMS: atom_id res chain seq x y z
N MET A 1 7.93 13.68 14.13
CA MET A 1 8.32 13.26 12.77
C MET A 1 8.07 11.77 12.71
N THR A 2 7.26 11.27 11.77
CA THR A 2 6.93 9.84 11.70
C THR A 2 8.12 9.05 11.16
N THR A 3 8.60 8.10 11.94
CA THR A 3 9.73 7.21 11.63
C THR A 3 9.31 6.07 10.71
N ARG A 4 10.30 5.36 10.15
CA ARG A 4 10.07 4.16 9.33
C ARG A 4 9.30 3.08 10.09
N ALA A 5 9.68 2.82 11.34
CA ALA A 5 9.02 1.82 12.19
C ALA A 5 7.56 2.21 12.50
N GLU A 6 7.26 3.49 12.70
CA GLU A 6 5.89 3.96 12.91
C GLU A 6 5.02 3.79 11.66
N TRP A 7 5.57 4.00 10.45
CA TRP A 7 4.85 3.72 9.20
C TRP A 7 4.59 2.22 8.98
N GLN A 8 5.58 1.38 9.25
CA GLN A 8 5.43 -0.09 9.19
C GLN A 8 4.35 -0.54 10.17
N LYS A 9 4.39 -0.03 11.40
CA LYS A 9 3.38 -0.34 12.42
C LYS A 9 1.99 0.11 12.00
N LEU A 10 1.86 1.31 11.45
CA LEU A 10 0.58 1.80 10.94
C LEU A 10 0.04 0.95 9.79
N ALA A 11 0.91 0.47 8.88
CA ALA A 11 0.52 -0.44 7.80
C ALA A 11 -0.07 -1.75 8.34
N GLU A 12 0.57 -2.36 9.34
CA GLU A 12 0.07 -3.58 9.98
C GLU A 12 -1.25 -3.34 10.72
N ASP A 13 -1.34 -2.25 11.49
CA ASP A 13 -2.55 -1.91 12.23
C ASP A 13 -3.73 -1.69 11.27
N ARG A 14 -3.50 -1.03 10.12
CA ARG A 14 -4.54 -0.85 9.09
C ARG A 14 -5.03 -2.15 8.46
N ILE A 15 -4.17 -3.15 8.30
CA ILE A 15 -4.59 -4.49 7.83
C ILE A 15 -5.47 -5.17 8.88
N LEU A 16 -5.07 -5.12 10.16
CA LEU A 16 -5.85 -5.68 11.25
C LEU A 16 -7.20 -4.98 11.39
N ASP A 17 -7.23 -3.64 11.31
CA ASP A 17 -8.45 -2.84 11.32
C ASP A 17 -9.39 -3.26 10.18
N ALA A 18 -8.85 -3.38 8.95
CA ALA A 18 -9.63 -3.79 7.79
C ALA A 18 -10.17 -5.22 7.93
N GLN A 19 -9.36 -6.15 8.44
CA GLN A 19 -9.77 -7.52 8.69
C GLN A 19 -10.92 -7.60 9.71
N ALA A 20 -10.83 -6.83 10.80
CA ALA A 20 -11.87 -6.76 11.81
C ALA A 20 -13.20 -6.25 11.23
N HIS A 21 -13.16 -5.30 10.30
CA HIS A 21 -14.34 -4.79 9.61
C HIS A 21 -14.97 -5.75 8.59
N LEU A 22 -14.22 -6.73 8.12
CA LEU A 22 -14.71 -7.83 7.28
C LEU A 22 -15.25 -9.02 8.09
N ALA A 23 -15.04 -9.05 9.40
CA ALA A 23 -15.43 -10.18 10.22
C ALA A 23 -16.95 -10.48 10.13
N PRO A 24 -17.35 -11.77 10.18
CA PRO A 24 -18.75 -12.15 10.15
C PRO A 24 -19.59 -11.40 11.19
N GLY A 25 -20.70 -10.79 10.75
CA GLY A 25 -21.59 -10.02 11.61
C GLY A 25 -21.16 -8.57 11.90
N VAL A 26 -19.93 -8.17 11.57
CA VAL A 26 -19.50 -6.76 11.70
C VAL A 26 -19.98 -5.95 10.52
N GLY A 27 -19.60 -6.41 9.32
CA GLY A 27 -20.09 -5.81 8.11
C GLY A 27 -19.83 -4.30 8.02
N ARG A 28 -18.57 -3.92 7.86
CA ARG A 28 -18.18 -2.51 7.66
C ARG A 28 -17.26 -2.40 6.45
N TRP A 29 -17.76 -2.89 5.31
CA TRP A 29 -17.02 -3.09 4.07
C TRP A 29 -16.41 -1.81 3.50
N SER A 30 -17.15 -0.70 3.51
CA SER A 30 -16.60 0.62 3.15
C SER A 30 -15.38 0.97 4.02
N ALA A 31 -15.45 0.69 5.33
CA ALA A 31 -14.32 0.90 6.24
C ALA A 31 -13.15 -0.03 5.94
N ALA A 32 -13.41 -1.33 5.79
CA ALA A 32 -12.39 -2.30 5.41
C ALA A 32 -11.66 -1.90 4.11
N TYR A 33 -12.42 -1.50 3.08
CA TYR A 33 -11.89 -1.11 1.78
C TYR A 33 -10.95 0.10 1.87
N TYR A 34 -11.35 1.19 2.54
CA TYR A 34 -10.47 2.36 2.59
C TYR A 34 -9.28 2.13 3.53
N LEU A 35 -9.46 1.39 4.63
CA LEU A 35 -8.38 1.11 5.58
C LEU A 35 -7.30 0.22 4.97
N VAL A 36 -7.67 -0.83 4.22
CA VAL A 36 -6.67 -1.72 3.62
C VAL A 36 -5.86 -1.04 2.52
N GLY A 37 -6.43 -0.08 1.79
CA GLY A 37 -5.66 0.75 0.87
C GLY A 37 -4.69 1.69 1.59
N TYR A 38 -5.09 2.27 2.74
CA TYR A 38 -4.15 3.01 3.59
C TYR A 38 -3.02 2.16 4.14
N ALA A 39 -3.24 0.86 4.35
CA ALA A 39 -2.15 -0.02 4.76
C ALA A 39 -1.03 -0.03 3.70
N VAL A 40 -1.39 -0.17 2.41
CA VAL A 40 -0.45 -0.12 1.28
C VAL A 40 0.28 1.21 1.23
N GLU A 41 -0.44 2.32 1.37
CA GLU A 41 0.15 3.67 1.43
C GLU A 41 1.21 3.76 2.54
N CYS A 42 0.87 3.32 3.76
CA CYS A 42 1.77 3.35 4.90
C CYS A 42 3.02 2.49 4.66
N GLY A 43 2.86 1.30 4.10
CA GLY A 43 3.96 0.41 3.76
C GLY A 43 4.87 0.99 2.67
N LEU A 44 4.33 1.64 1.65
CA LEU A 44 5.16 2.31 0.64
C LEU A 44 5.87 3.53 1.23
N LYS A 45 5.23 4.30 2.12
CA LYS A 45 5.88 5.43 2.80
C LYS A 45 7.04 4.98 3.69
N SER A 46 7.00 3.79 4.28
CA SER A 46 8.17 3.24 4.98
C SER A 46 9.28 2.83 4.00
N CYS A 47 8.97 2.26 2.83
CA CYS A 47 9.95 2.01 1.77
C CYS A 47 10.63 3.29 1.28
N VAL A 48 9.89 4.40 1.13
CA VAL A 48 10.49 5.68 0.76
C VAL A 48 11.52 6.13 1.80
N LEU A 49 11.22 5.99 3.09
CA LEU A 49 12.19 6.29 4.15
C LEU A 49 13.40 5.35 4.12
N ALA A 50 13.21 4.07 3.76
CA ALA A 50 14.32 3.14 3.56
C ALA A 50 15.23 3.59 2.41
N ARG A 51 14.66 4.01 1.27
CA ARG A 51 15.42 4.56 0.14
C ARG A 51 16.19 5.82 0.53
N VAL A 52 15.55 6.79 1.20
CA VAL A 52 16.20 8.02 1.63
C VAL A 52 17.34 7.73 2.61
N ALA A 53 17.18 6.76 3.51
CA ALA A 53 18.26 6.35 4.41
C ALA A 53 19.45 5.73 3.67
N ALA A 54 19.19 4.91 2.65
CA ALA A 54 20.24 4.27 1.83
C ALA A 54 20.88 5.24 0.82
N GLN A 55 20.13 6.20 0.31
CA GLN A 55 20.51 7.14 -0.74
C GLN A 55 20.04 8.56 -0.39
N PRO A 56 20.68 9.24 0.59
CA PRO A 56 20.22 10.56 1.04
C PRO A 56 20.16 11.62 -0.06
N GLY A 57 20.97 11.47 -1.12
CA GLY A 57 21.01 12.36 -2.28
C GLY A 57 19.71 12.44 -3.07
N VAL A 58 18.85 11.41 -3.01
CA VAL A 58 17.59 11.33 -3.78
C VAL A 58 16.67 12.53 -3.53
N ILE A 59 16.73 13.12 -2.33
CA ILE A 59 15.90 14.27 -1.95
C ILE A 59 16.27 15.55 -2.73
N TYR A 60 17.45 15.58 -3.37
CA TYR A 60 17.93 16.70 -4.17
C TYR A 60 17.76 16.49 -5.68
N GLU A 61 17.40 15.29 -6.12
CA GLU A 61 17.19 14.96 -7.54
C GLU A 61 15.88 15.57 -8.07
N GLU A 62 14.85 15.61 -7.21
CA GLU A 62 13.55 16.16 -7.56
C GLU A 62 13.13 17.30 -6.61
N ARG A 63 12.92 18.49 -7.18
CA ARG A 63 12.52 19.69 -6.40
C ARG A 63 11.24 19.51 -5.59
N LYS A 64 10.35 18.60 -6.02
CA LYS A 64 9.05 18.36 -5.37
C LYS A 64 9.02 17.10 -4.50
N PHE A 65 10.16 16.41 -4.30
CA PHE A 65 10.21 15.15 -3.57
C PHE A 65 9.47 15.22 -2.23
N ALA A 66 9.81 16.19 -1.38
CA ALA A 66 9.19 16.35 -0.06
C ALA A 66 7.69 16.69 -0.12
N GLN A 67 7.23 17.41 -1.15
CA GLN A 67 5.81 17.69 -1.36
C GLN A 67 5.08 16.41 -1.78
N ASP A 68 5.71 15.62 -2.61
CA ASP A 68 5.15 14.42 -3.23
C ASP A 68 5.00 13.26 -2.25
N LEU A 69 5.75 13.25 -1.14
CA LEU A 69 5.55 12.32 -0.01
C LEU A 69 4.16 12.42 0.64
N TRP A 70 3.47 13.55 0.49
CA TRP A 70 2.12 13.76 1.04
C TRP A 70 1.01 13.20 0.14
N THR A 71 1.36 12.61 -1.00
CA THR A 71 0.38 11.96 -1.87
C THR A 71 -0.23 10.72 -1.21
N HIS A 72 -1.40 10.36 -1.72
CA HIS A 72 -2.11 9.09 -1.45
C HIS A 72 -2.10 8.17 -2.70
N ASP A 73 -1.46 8.62 -3.79
CA ASP A 73 -1.38 7.86 -5.03
C ASP A 73 -0.36 6.72 -4.89
N ILE A 74 -0.85 5.49 -5.02
CA ILE A 74 -0.06 4.27 -4.83
C ILE A 74 1.05 4.14 -5.88
N GLU A 75 0.77 4.43 -7.15
CA GLU A 75 1.76 4.32 -8.23
C GLU A 75 2.89 5.35 -8.02
N LYS A 76 2.52 6.58 -7.66
CA LYS A 76 3.48 7.62 -7.34
C LYS A 76 4.37 7.25 -6.15
N LEU A 77 3.80 6.62 -5.12
CA LEU A 77 4.58 6.15 -3.96
C LEU A 77 5.55 5.03 -4.32
N VAL A 78 5.21 4.13 -5.25
CA VAL A 78 6.14 3.12 -5.78
C VAL A 78 7.32 3.78 -6.47
N GLY A 79 7.08 4.81 -7.30
CA GLY A 79 8.13 5.59 -7.96
C GLY A 79 9.03 6.34 -6.98
N LEU A 80 8.44 7.02 -6.00
CA LEU A 80 9.20 7.70 -4.93
C LEU A 80 10.05 6.70 -4.12
N ALA A 81 9.54 5.49 -3.89
CA ALA A 81 10.28 4.42 -3.22
C ALA A 81 11.38 3.80 -4.11
N GLY A 82 11.40 4.12 -5.41
CA GLY A 82 12.38 3.58 -6.37
C GLY A 82 12.15 2.12 -6.71
N LEU A 83 10.91 1.64 -6.57
CA LEU A 83 10.59 0.21 -6.65
C LEU A 83 9.83 -0.18 -7.93
N GLU A 84 9.71 0.71 -8.91
CA GLU A 84 8.98 0.43 -10.16
C GLU A 84 9.57 -0.77 -10.90
N THR A 85 10.89 -0.78 -11.12
CA THR A 85 11.59 -1.87 -11.82
C THR A 85 11.49 -3.19 -11.06
N ASP A 86 11.64 -3.17 -9.73
CA ASP A 86 11.52 -4.36 -8.89
C ASP A 86 10.10 -4.93 -8.97
N ARG A 87 9.10 -4.06 -8.83
CA ARG A 87 7.68 -4.43 -8.93
C ARG A 87 7.37 -5.06 -10.28
N ASP A 88 7.80 -4.42 -11.37
CA ASP A 88 7.48 -4.87 -12.72
C ASP A 88 8.16 -6.20 -13.05
N THR A 89 9.40 -6.38 -12.56
CA THR A 89 10.15 -7.65 -12.70
C THR A 89 9.48 -8.78 -11.93
N ASP A 90 9.15 -8.56 -10.66
CA ASP A 90 8.53 -9.58 -9.81
C ASP A 90 7.10 -9.90 -10.26
N ALA A 91 6.34 -8.89 -10.71
CA ALA A 91 5.01 -9.08 -11.27
C ALA A 91 5.04 -9.83 -12.61
N ALA A 92 6.07 -9.64 -13.43
CA ALA A 92 6.25 -10.42 -14.67
C ALA A 92 6.55 -11.90 -14.36
N ALA A 93 7.30 -12.18 -13.29
CA ALA A 93 7.60 -13.53 -12.84
C ALA A 93 6.44 -14.21 -12.08
N ASN A 94 5.49 -13.43 -11.55
CA ASN A 94 4.36 -13.92 -10.77
C ASN A 94 3.03 -13.29 -11.22
N PRO A 95 2.26 -13.97 -12.10
CA PRO A 95 0.99 -13.46 -12.60
C PRO A 95 -0.04 -13.13 -11.51
N ALA A 96 -0.07 -13.90 -10.41
CA ALA A 96 -0.99 -13.63 -9.30
C ALA A 96 -0.62 -12.33 -8.56
N LEU A 97 0.66 -12.08 -8.35
CA LEU A 97 1.14 -10.80 -7.81
C LEU A 97 0.82 -9.65 -8.77
N SER A 98 0.96 -9.86 -10.08
CA SER A 98 0.59 -8.85 -11.10
C SER A 98 -0.89 -8.47 -11.04
N ASP A 99 -1.79 -9.44 -10.92
CA ASP A 99 -3.22 -9.19 -10.80
C ASP A 99 -3.58 -8.49 -9.48
N ASN A 100 -2.90 -8.85 -8.39
CA ASN A 100 -3.06 -8.18 -7.10
C ASN A 100 -2.61 -6.71 -7.18
N TRP A 101 -1.46 -6.42 -7.79
CA TRP A 101 -1.03 -5.04 -8.06
C TRP A 101 -2.03 -4.28 -8.94
N ARG A 102 -2.58 -4.92 -9.97
CA ARG A 102 -3.61 -4.30 -10.83
C ARG A 102 -4.88 -3.94 -10.06
N THR A 103 -5.22 -4.69 -9.03
CA THR A 103 -6.34 -4.41 -8.13
C THR A 103 -6.00 -3.25 -7.20
N VAL A 104 -4.86 -3.34 -6.51
CA VAL A 104 -4.45 -2.36 -5.49
C VAL A 104 -4.25 -0.97 -6.07
N LYS A 105 -3.65 -0.84 -7.25
CA LYS A 105 -3.41 0.48 -7.87
C LYS A 105 -4.66 1.26 -8.28
N LYS A 106 -5.84 0.61 -8.29
CA LYS A 106 -7.13 1.27 -8.55
C LYS A 106 -7.68 1.96 -7.29
N TRP A 107 -7.12 1.68 -6.12
CA TRP A 107 -7.53 2.33 -4.89
C TRP A 107 -7.07 3.79 -4.86
N ASN A 108 -7.87 4.66 -4.26
CA ASN A 108 -7.51 6.02 -3.91
C ASN A 108 -8.25 6.46 -2.64
N GLU A 109 -7.83 7.58 -2.06
CA GLU A 109 -8.34 8.12 -0.81
C GLU A 109 -9.78 8.65 -0.88
N GLN A 110 -10.32 8.86 -2.09
CA GLN A 110 -11.73 9.24 -2.27
C GLN A 110 -12.68 8.11 -1.89
N ALA A 111 -12.20 6.86 -1.83
CA ALA A 111 -12.96 5.71 -1.36
C ALA A 111 -13.57 5.91 0.04
N ARG A 112 -13.02 6.81 0.87
CA ARG A 112 -13.59 7.22 2.16
C ARG A 112 -15.00 7.80 2.06
N TYR A 113 -15.34 8.40 0.92
CA TYR A 113 -16.63 9.06 0.68
C TYR A 113 -17.61 8.19 -0.11
N LEU A 114 -17.23 6.96 -0.44
CA LEU A 114 -18.02 6.04 -1.25
C LEU A 114 -18.52 4.86 -0.40
N GLN A 115 -19.68 4.33 -0.78
CA GLN A 115 -20.13 3.05 -0.27
C GLN A 115 -19.48 1.91 -1.06
N LYS A 116 -19.04 0.87 -0.35
CA LYS A 116 -18.46 -0.33 -0.94
C LYS A 116 -19.27 -1.54 -0.56
N THR A 117 -19.42 -2.42 -1.54
CA THR A 117 -20.01 -3.74 -1.37
C THR A 117 -19.04 -4.66 -0.64
N GLN A 118 -19.57 -5.78 -0.15
CA GLN A 118 -18.75 -6.83 0.44
C GLN A 118 -17.70 -7.37 -0.52
N ALA A 119 -18.13 -7.71 -1.74
CA ALA A 119 -17.24 -8.26 -2.76
C ALA A 119 -16.09 -7.29 -3.07
N GLU A 120 -16.35 -5.99 -3.20
CA GLU A 120 -15.27 -5.01 -3.45
C GLU A 120 -14.25 -4.97 -2.31
N ALA A 121 -14.71 -4.98 -1.05
CA ALA A 121 -13.83 -4.94 0.11
C ALA A 121 -13.00 -6.22 0.25
N GLU A 122 -13.60 -7.39 0.04
CA GLU A 122 -12.92 -8.68 0.07
C GLU A 122 -11.89 -8.81 -1.07
N ILE A 123 -12.24 -8.39 -2.30
CA ILE A 123 -11.33 -8.41 -3.44
C ILE A 123 -10.09 -7.56 -3.17
N LEU A 124 -10.27 -6.33 -2.69
CA LEU A 124 -9.12 -5.47 -2.38
C LEU A 124 -8.32 -6.00 -1.19
N PHE A 125 -9.00 -6.47 -0.14
CA PHE A 125 -8.33 -7.03 1.03
C PHE A 125 -7.47 -8.23 0.66
N GLU A 126 -8.00 -9.16 -0.14
CA GLU A 126 -7.25 -10.32 -0.61
C GLU A 126 -6.04 -9.88 -1.46
N ALA A 127 -6.21 -8.95 -2.39
CA ALA A 127 -5.09 -8.45 -3.19
C ALA A 127 -3.95 -7.84 -2.34
N VAL A 128 -4.29 -7.20 -1.21
CA VAL A 128 -3.30 -6.63 -0.29
C VAL A 128 -2.70 -7.69 0.63
N ALA A 129 -3.53 -8.51 1.27
CA ALA A 129 -3.16 -9.33 2.42
C ALA A 129 -2.98 -10.82 2.10
N HIS A 130 -3.16 -11.25 0.84
CA HIS A 130 -2.97 -12.66 0.44
C HIS A 130 -1.61 -13.19 0.96
N PRO A 131 -1.58 -14.37 1.61
CA PRO A 131 -0.41 -14.83 2.36
C PRO A 131 0.84 -15.11 1.50
N ILE A 132 0.65 -15.49 0.24
CA ILE A 132 1.74 -15.78 -0.72
C ILE A 132 1.97 -14.63 -1.72
N ASN A 133 0.91 -14.17 -2.38
CA ASN A 133 1.00 -13.21 -3.50
C ASN A 133 0.49 -11.80 -3.15
N GLY A 134 0.22 -11.50 -1.88
CA GLY A 134 -0.33 -10.22 -1.46
C GLY A 134 0.66 -9.08 -1.65
N VAL A 135 0.16 -7.92 -2.09
CA VAL A 135 0.97 -6.72 -2.30
C VAL A 135 1.69 -6.30 -1.01
N MET A 136 1.03 -6.41 0.16
CA MET A 136 1.71 -6.07 1.41
C MET A 136 2.91 -6.98 1.65
N ARG A 137 2.79 -8.30 1.42
CA ARG A 137 3.93 -9.21 1.59
C ARG A 137 5.11 -8.79 0.73
N TRP A 138 4.87 -8.39 -0.52
CA TRP A 138 5.92 -7.86 -1.40
C TRP A 138 6.53 -6.58 -0.81
N ILE A 139 5.70 -5.61 -0.39
CA ILE A 139 6.17 -4.36 0.25
C ILE A 139 7.08 -4.64 1.46
N ARG A 140 6.76 -5.66 2.27
CA ARG A 140 7.57 -6.04 3.45
C ARG A 140 9.00 -6.49 3.12
N ILE A 141 9.28 -6.84 1.87
CA ILE A 141 10.64 -7.20 1.42
C ILE A 141 11.50 -5.93 1.24
N HIS A 142 10.88 -4.79 0.97
CA HIS A 142 11.56 -3.54 0.60
C HIS A 142 11.56 -2.47 1.71
N TRP A 143 10.76 -2.62 2.76
CA TRP A 143 10.55 -1.59 3.78
C TRP A 143 11.63 -1.50 4.88
#